data_AF-A0A7I7WBY1-F1
#
_entry.id   AF-A0A7I7WBY1-F1
#
_cell.length_a   1.000
_cell.length_b   1.000
_cell.length_c   1.000
_cell.angle_alpha   90.00
_cell.angle_beta   90.00
_cell.angle_gamma   90.00
#
_symmetry.space_group_name_H-M   'P 1'
#
loop_
_entity.id
_entity.type
_entity.pdbx_description
1 polymer ?
#
loop_
_entity_poly.entity_id
_entity_poly.type
_entity_poly.pdbx_seq_one_letter_code
_entity_poly.pdbx_strand_id
1 'polypeptide(L)'
;MADRDAESVFFMNPQEVVWELARTLIRGQQTLATMRRTVESAKKVAAAAPAETQQVIDAFNEFERNWYEAALPSMVASFKLAVEVYDTFGPGDTRITDPVDAAIWNNKHHVWTAELGGTPTTE
;
A
#
# COMPACT_ATOMS: atom_id res chain seq x y z
N MET A 1 -21.68 12.46 -12.09
CA MET A 1 -21.20 13.86 -12.14
C MET A 1 -20.18 14.16 -11.05
N ALA A 2 -20.17 13.47 -9.90
CA ALA A 2 -19.15 13.63 -8.86
C ALA A 2 -17.74 13.11 -9.24
N ASP A 3 -17.64 12.27 -10.27
CA ASP A 3 -16.41 11.58 -10.67
C ASP A 3 -15.44 12.48 -11.47
N ARG A 4 -15.97 13.45 -12.23
CA ARG A 4 -15.12 14.41 -12.98
C ARG A 4 -14.43 15.43 -12.08
N ASP A 5 -14.94 15.65 -10.87
CA ASP A 5 -14.40 16.67 -9.97
C ASP A 5 -13.18 16.15 -9.19
N ALA A 6 -13.08 14.83 -8.94
CA ALA A 6 -11.93 14.23 -8.27
C ALA A 6 -10.66 14.22 -9.15
N GLU A 7 -10.82 14.07 -10.47
CA GLU A 7 -9.70 14.19 -11.43
C GLU A 7 -9.25 15.64 -11.67
N SER A 8 -10.02 16.64 -11.24
CA SER A 8 -9.78 18.04 -11.61
C SER A 8 -8.69 18.73 -10.77
N VAL A 9 -8.30 18.15 -9.64
CA VAL A 9 -7.26 18.69 -8.76
C VAL A 9 -6.37 17.56 -8.25
N PHE A 10 -5.06 17.76 -8.32
CA PHE A 10 -4.09 16.95 -7.59
C PHE A 10 -3.59 17.74 -6.38
N PHE A 11 -3.53 17.09 -5.22
CA PHE A 11 -2.99 17.67 -4.00
C PHE A 11 -2.15 16.67 -3.23
N MET A 12 -0.93 17.06 -2.85
CA MET A 12 -0.04 16.22 -2.07
C MET A 12 0.97 17.07 -1.29
N ASN A 13 1.20 16.71 -0.03
CA ASN A 13 2.42 17.07 0.69
C ASN A 13 3.35 15.83 0.70
N PRO A 14 4.43 15.81 -0.09
CA PRO A 14 5.21 14.59 -0.30
C PRO A 14 5.92 14.12 0.97
N GLN A 15 6.29 15.04 1.87
CA GLN A 15 7.00 14.69 3.10
C GLN A 15 6.06 14.04 4.11
N GLU A 16 4.84 14.57 4.27
CA GLU A 16 3.82 13.96 5.12
C GLU A 16 3.46 12.57 4.61
N VAL A 17 3.22 12.44 3.30
CA VAL A 17 2.90 11.15 2.66
C VAL A 17 4.03 10.12 2.88
N VAL A 18 5.30 10.48 2.66
CA VAL A 18 6.43 9.58 2.91
C VAL A 18 6.46 9.09 4.37
N TRP A 19 6.21 9.97 5.34
CA TRP A 19 6.18 9.59 6.75
C TRP A 19 5.02 8.66 7.09
N GLU A 20 3.84 8.90 6.55
CA GLU A 20 2.67 8.03 6.74
C GLU A 20 2.86 6.66 6.10
N LEU A 21 3.41 6.62 4.89
CA LEU A 21 3.75 5.37 4.21
C LEU A 21 4.81 4.59 4.99
N ALA A 22 5.84 5.25 5.53
CA ALA A 22 6.88 4.59 6.33
C ALA A 22 6.29 3.96 7.61
N ARG A 23 5.39 4.67 8.30
CA ARG A 23 4.69 4.13 9.47
C ARG A 23 3.83 2.92 9.09
N THR A 24 3.13 2.99 7.98
CA THR A 24 2.28 1.90 7.49
C THR A 24 3.11 0.68 7.11
N LEU A 25 4.23 0.87 6.42
CA LEU A 25 5.19 -0.17 6.07
C LEU A 25 5.70 -0.90 7.32
N ILE A 26 6.17 -0.13 8.30
CA ILE A 26 6.69 -0.67 9.57
C ILE A 26 5.62 -1.50 10.29
N ARG A 27 4.39 -0.98 10.40
CA ARG A 27 3.28 -1.70 11.04
C ARG A 27 2.96 -3.00 10.31
N GLY A 28 2.88 -2.99 8.99
CA GLY A 28 2.60 -4.20 8.22
C GLY A 28 3.69 -5.27 8.38
N GLN A 29 4.96 -4.88 8.38
CA GLN A 29 6.08 -5.80 8.67
C GLN A 29 6.02 -6.36 10.10
N GLN A 30 5.65 -5.55 11.08
CA GLN A 30 5.45 -6.01 12.46
C GLN A 30 4.28 -7.01 12.56
N THR A 31 3.20 -6.78 11.83
CA THR A 31 2.06 -7.71 11.75
C THR A 31 2.48 -9.04 11.13
N LEU A 32 3.19 -9.02 9.98
CA LEU A 32 3.75 -10.24 9.38
C LEU A 32 4.62 -11.03 10.36
N ALA A 33 5.55 -10.36 11.02
CA ALA A 33 6.45 -10.99 11.98
C ALA A 33 5.70 -11.59 13.18
N THR A 34 4.62 -10.95 13.61
CA THR A 34 3.76 -11.43 14.70
C THR A 34 2.99 -12.67 14.26
N MET A 35 2.31 -12.62 13.11
CA MET A 35 1.54 -13.76 12.59
C MET A 35 2.44 -14.97 12.33
N ARG A 36 3.64 -14.76 11.78
CA ARG A 36 4.62 -15.83 11.57
C ARG A 36 4.99 -16.53 12.88
N ARG A 37 5.22 -15.78 13.96
CA ARG A 37 5.47 -16.36 15.30
C ARG A 37 4.25 -17.10 15.86
N THR A 38 3.04 -16.60 15.60
CA THR A 38 1.79 -17.25 15.99
C THR A 38 1.63 -18.60 15.29
N VAL A 39 1.89 -18.66 13.98
CA VAL A 39 1.89 -19.92 13.21
C VAL A 39 2.90 -20.92 13.78
N GLU A 40 4.13 -20.49 14.05
CA GLU A 40 5.16 -21.37 14.64
C GLU A 40 4.78 -21.86 16.04
N SER A 41 4.03 -21.07 16.79
CA SER A 41 3.52 -21.47 18.11
C SER A 41 2.36 -22.47 17.97
N ALA A 42 1.44 -22.24 17.02
CA ALA A 42 0.32 -23.13 16.75
C ALA A 42 0.79 -24.52 16.28
N LYS A 43 1.81 -24.58 15.40
CA LYS A 43 2.39 -25.84 14.93
C LYS A 43 2.88 -26.76 16.06
N LYS A 44 3.32 -26.20 17.19
CA LYS A 44 3.77 -26.99 18.36
C LYS A 44 2.64 -27.71 19.08
N VAL A 45 1.40 -27.23 18.94
CA VAL A 45 0.20 -27.81 19.59
C VAL A 45 -0.76 -28.43 18.56
N ALA A 46 -0.31 -28.60 17.31
CA ALA A 46 -1.13 -29.06 16.19
C ALA A 46 -1.83 -30.41 16.44
N ALA A 47 -1.19 -31.33 17.17
CA ALA A 47 -1.79 -32.62 17.50
C ALA A 47 -3.01 -32.50 18.43
N ALA A 48 -3.05 -31.47 19.28
CA ALA A 48 -4.15 -31.23 20.22
C ALA A 48 -5.30 -30.42 19.61
N ALA A 49 -4.99 -29.57 18.63
CA ALA A 49 -5.93 -28.63 18.02
C ALA A 49 -5.64 -28.46 16.51
N PRO A 50 -5.85 -29.51 15.69
CA PRO A 50 -5.45 -29.49 14.27
C PRO A 50 -6.27 -28.51 13.44
N ALA A 51 -7.56 -28.35 13.73
CA ALA A 51 -8.44 -27.45 12.97
C ALA A 51 -8.09 -25.98 13.24
N GLU A 52 -7.87 -25.61 14.49
CA GLU A 52 -7.48 -24.26 14.90
C GLU A 52 -6.10 -23.91 14.38
N THR A 53 -5.17 -24.87 14.39
CA THR A 53 -3.84 -24.69 13.81
C THR A 53 -3.92 -24.41 12.31
N GLN A 54 -4.77 -25.14 11.58
CA GLN A 54 -4.96 -24.90 10.15
C GLN A 54 -5.56 -23.53 9.87
N GLN A 55 -6.56 -23.10 10.64
CA GLN A 55 -7.16 -21.75 10.51
C GLN A 55 -6.11 -20.63 10.66
N VAL A 56 -5.20 -20.76 11.63
CA VAL A 56 -4.13 -19.79 11.84
C VAL A 56 -3.14 -19.77 10.66
N ILE A 57 -2.82 -20.94 10.12
CA ILE A 57 -1.95 -21.05 8.93
C ILE A 57 -2.61 -20.41 7.72
N ASP A 58 -3.89 -20.69 7.47
CA ASP A 58 -4.63 -20.16 6.32
C ASP A 58 -4.74 -18.64 6.39
N ALA A 59 -5.08 -18.10 7.57
CA ALA A 59 -5.14 -16.66 7.79
C ALA A 59 -3.77 -15.97 7.58
N PHE A 60 -2.68 -16.61 8.00
CA PHE A 60 -1.33 -16.12 7.73
C PHE A 60 -1.00 -16.12 6.24
N ASN A 61 -1.27 -17.22 5.54
CA ASN A 61 -0.99 -17.35 4.11
C ASN A 61 -1.81 -16.34 3.29
N GLU A 62 -3.06 -16.10 3.66
CA GLU A 62 -3.90 -15.07 3.05
C GLU A 62 -3.33 -13.67 3.29
N PHE A 63 -2.98 -13.34 4.52
CA PHE A 63 -2.41 -12.04 4.84
C PHE A 63 -1.05 -11.83 4.14
N GLU A 64 -0.17 -12.84 4.14
CA GLU A 64 1.14 -12.77 3.49
C GLU A 64 1.00 -12.55 1.99
N ARG A 65 0.10 -13.28 1.33
CA ARG A 65 -0.21 -13.09 -0.08
C ARG A 65 -0.74 -11.68 -0.37
N ASN A 66 -1.78 -11.25 0.35
CA ASN A 66 -2.37 -9.92 0.16
C ASN A 66 -1.34 -8.80 0.41
N TRP A 67 -0.46 -8.99 1.39
CA TRP A 67 0.61 -8.05 1.67
C TRP A 67 1.57 -7.90 0.49
N TYR A 68 2.04 -9.01 -0.08
CA TYR A 68 3.04 -8.98 -1.16
C TYR A 68 2.46 -8.70 -2.55
N GLU A 69 1.23 -9.11 -2.83
CA GLU A 69 0.61 -8.97 -4.16
C GLU A 69 -0.16 -7.66 -4.35
N ALA A 70 -0.58 -7.01 -3.26
CA ALA A 70 -1.41 -5.81 -3.33
C ALA A 70 -0.88 -4.66 -2.46
N ALA A 71 -0.79 -4.87 -1.14
CA ALA A 71 -0.54 -3.77 -0.21
C ALA A 71 0.86 -3.16 -0.38
N LEU A 72 1.90 -4.00 -0.46
CA LEU A 72 3.27 -3.54 -0.59
C LEU A 72 3.53 -2.86 -1.95
N PRO A 73 3.18 -3.44 -3.12
CA PRO A 73 3.34 -2.76 -4.40
C PRO A 73 2.63 -1.40 -4.46
N SER A 74 1.38 -1.31 -4.00
CA SER A 74 0.63 -0.05 -3.94
C SER A 74 1.33 0.99 -3.05
N MET A 75 1.88 0.56 -1.91
CA MET A 75 2.63 1.46 -1.02
C MET A 75 3.94 1.95 -1.64
N VAL A 76 4.67 1.08 -2.35
CA VAL A 76 5.89 1.47 -3.07
C VAL A 76 5.57 2.41 -4.23
N ALA A 77 4.45 2.21 -4.93
CA ALA A 77 3.95 3.14 -5.93
C ALA A 77 3.65 4.53 -5.34
N SER A 78 3.01 4.58 -4.17
CA SER A 78 2.77 5.84 -3.44
C SER A 78 4.06 6.50 -2.96
N PHE A 79 5.05 5.72 -2.51
CA PHE A 79 6.38 6.27 -2.16
C PHE A 79 7.04 6.91 -3.39
N LYS A 80 7.00 6.22 -4.53
CA LYS A 80 7.54 6.73 -5.78
C LYS A 80 6.85 8.02 -6.20
N LEU A 81 5.52 8.07 -6.14
CA LEU A 81 4.75 9.27 -6.44
C LEU A 81 5.17 10.44 -5.54
N ALA A 82 5.25 10.23 -4.23
CA ALA A 82 5.64 11.28 -3.29
C ALA A 82 7.08 11.78 -3.53
N VAL A 83 8.02 10.88 -3.84
CA VAL A 83 9.39 11.27 -4.21
C VAL A 83 9.39 12.08 -5.51
N GLU A 84 8.62 11.67 -6.51
CA GLU A 84 8.54 12.39 -7.79
C GLU A 84 7.91 13.78 -7.65
N VAL A 85 6.90 13.93 -6.80
CA VAL A 85 6.32 15.24 -6.44
C VAL A 85 7.37 16.11 -5.75
N TYR A 86 8.12 15.57 -4.79
CA TYR A 86 9.19 16.31 -4.11
C TYR A 86 10.29 16.75 -5.07
N ASP A 87 10.74 15.85 -5.96
CA ASP A 87 11.79 16.15 -6.92
C ASP A 87 11.32 17.18 -7.98
N THR A 88 10.02 17.24 -8.27
CA THR A 88 9.45 18.16 -9.27
C THR A 88 9.11 19.53 -8.69
N PHE A 89 8.45 19.58 -7.52
CA PHE A 89 7.88 20.80 -6.95
C PHE A 89 8.58 21.26 -5.67
N GLY A 90 9.45 20.42 -5.10
CA GLY A 90 10.12 20.69 -3.83
C GLY A 90 9.29 20.29 -2.60
N PRO A 91 9.71 20.73 -1.40
CA PRO A 91 9.01 20.46 -0.16
C PRO A 91 7.67 21.20 -0.04
N GLY A 92 6.78 20.68 0.81
CA GLY A 92 5.52 21.33 1.18
C GLY A 92 4.33 20.97 0.28
N ASP A 93 3.25 21.74 0.42
CA ASP A 93 1.98 21.45 -0.24
C ASP A 93 2.07 21.73 -1.74
N THR A 94 1.85 20.69 -2.55
CA THR A 94 1.68 20.80 -4.00
C THR A 94 0.19 20.74 -4.32
N ARG A 95 -0.31 21.74 -5.04
CA ARG A 95 -1.68 21.76 -5.59
C ARG A 95 -1.63 22.07 -7.08
N ILE A 96 -2.20 21.18 -7.89
CA ILE A 96 -2.34 21.34 -9.34
C ILE A 96 -3.83 21.43 -9.64
N THR A 97 -4.24 22.55 -10.23
CA THR A 97 -5.64 22.83 -10.56
C THR A 97 -5.92 22.81 -12.07
N ASP A 98 -4.89 22.69 -12.90
CA ASP A 98 -5.10 22.37 -14.31
C ASP A 98 -5.62 20.93 -14.40
N PRO A 99 -6.80 20.69 -14.99
CA PRO A 99 -7.40 19.35 -14.98
C PRO A 99 -6.58 18.31 -15.74
N VAL A 100 -5.83 18.70 -16.78
CA VAL A 100 -5.02 17.77 -17.56
C VAL A 100 -3.79 17.35 -16.74
N ASP A 101 -3.09 18.33 -16.17
CA ASP A 101 -1.93 18.03 -15.32
C ASP A 101 -2.36 17.26 -14.06
N ALA A 102 -3.46 17.64 -13.42
CA ALA A 102 -4.00 16.94 -12.27
C ALA A 102 -4.32 15.48 -12.58
N ALA A 103 -4.98 15.20 -13.71
CA ALA A 103 -5.28 13.84 -14.15
C ALA A 103 -4.00 13.02 -14.41
N ILE A 104 -2.95 13.63 -14.95
CA ILE A 104 -1.64 12.96 -15.14
C ILE A 104 -1.07 12.54 -13.78
N TRP A 105 -1.12 13.42 -12.77
CA TRP A 105 -0.59 13.13 -11.44
C TRP A 105 -1.43 12.15 -10.63
N ASN A 106 -2.75 12.18 -10.77
CA ASN A 106 -3.65 11.21 -10.13
C ASN A 106 -3.47 9.79 -10.71
N ASN A 107 -3.37 9.66 -12.03
CA ASN A 107 -3.26 8.35 -12.70
C ASN A 107 -1.92 7.66 -12.48
N LYS A 108 -0.93 8.44 -12.13
CA LYS A 108 0.45 8.07 -11.98
C LYS A 108 0.56 6.88 -10.99
N HIS A 109 -0.13 6.91 -9.83
CA HIS A 109 -0.20 5.79 -8.85
C HIS A 109 -0.52 4.43 -9.48
N HIS A 110 -1.55 4.37 -10.33
CA HIS A 110 -2.00 3.14 -10.97
C HIS A 110 -0.92 2.57 -11.90
N VAL A 111 -0.24 3.45 -12.66
CA VAL A 111 0.86 3.05 -13.55
C VAL A 111 1.97 2.40 -12.75
N TRP A 112 2.44 3.02 -11.66
CA TRP A 112 3.54 2.42 -10.89
C TRP A 112 3.11 1.19 -10.09
N THR A 113 1.86 1.10 -9.65
CA THR A 113 1.36 -0.11 -9.00
C THR A 113 1.47 -1.30 -9.96
N ALA A 114 1.09 -1.12 -11.23
CA ALA A 114 1.26 -2.15 -12.26
C ALA A 114 2.74 -2.48 -12.53
N GLU A 115 3.60 -1.47 -12.68
CA GLU A 115 5.03 -1.66 -12.94
C GLU A 115 5.76 -2.39 -11.81
N LEU A 116 5.34 -2.16 -10.56
CA LEU A 116 5.96 -2.73 -9.35
C LEU A 116 5.37 -4.09 -8.96
N GLY A 117 4.59 -4.71 -9.85
CA GLY A 117 4.07 -6.07 -9.68
C GLY A 117 2.81 -6.17 -8.82
N GLY A 118 2.13 -5.05 -8.55
CA GLY A 118 0.82 -5.04 -7.93
C GLY A 118 -0.29 -5.24 -8.95
N THR A 119 -1.44 -5.74 -8.49
CA THR A 119 -2.68 -5.64 -9.28
C THR A 119 -3.27 -4.24 -9.08
N PRO A 120 -3.38 -3.40 -10.12
CA PRO A 120 -3.99 -2.08 -9.97
C PRO A 120 -5.44 -2.23 -9.52
N THR A 121 -5.85 -1.50 -8.48
CA THR A 121 -7.27 -1.33 -8.19
C THR A 121 -7.89 -0.51 -9.31
N THR A 122 -8.78 -1.13 -10.08
CA THR A 122 -9.75 -0.42 -10.91
C THR A 122 -10.78 0.19 -9.96
N GLU A 123 -10.68 1.49 -9.71
CA GLU A 123 -11.82 2.28 -9.23
C GLU A 123 -12.72 2.66 -10.42
#